data_AF-A0A9D6EFN2-F1
#
_entry.id   AF-A0A9D6EFN2-F1
#
_cell.length_a   1.000
_cell.length_b   1.000
_cell.length_c   1.000
_cell.angle_alpha   90.00
_cell.angle_beta   90.00
_cell.angle_gamma   90.00
#
_symmetry.space_group_name_H-M   'P 1'
#
loop_
_entity.id
_entity.type
_entity.pdbx_description
1 polymer ?
#
loop_
_entity_poly.entity_id
_entity_poly.type
_entity_poly.pdbx_seq_one_letter_code
_entity_poly.pdbx_strand_id
1 'polypeptide(L)' 'MKLVDLAQPTRLALTGGTVSPPIFEVLALLGRPEALARLGRALDAVPR' A
#
# COMPACT_ATOMS: atom_id res chain seq x y z
N MET A 1 5.35 13.91 -9.15
CA MET A 1 5.35 12.50 -8.74
C MET A 1 4.79 11.64 -9.85
N LYS A 2 5.39 10.50 -10.08
CA LYS A 2 4.93 9.44 -10.97
C LYS A 2 4.39 8.28 -10.13
N LEU A 3 3.59 7.41 -10.75
CA LEU A 3 3.07 6.22 -10.06
C LEU A 3 4.19 5.36 -9.44
N VAL A 4 5.34 5.29 -10.11
CA VAL A 4 6.51 4.55 -9.61
C VAL A 4 7.00 5.07 -8.26
N ASP A 5 6.90 6.38 -8.00
CA ASP A 5 7.32 7.00 -6.74
C ASP A 5 6.39 6.58 -5.57
N LEU A 6 5.11 6.36 -5.87
CA LEU A 6 4.09 5.96 -4.89
C LEU A 6 3.97 4.45 -4.74
N ALA A 7 4.38 3.67 -5.74
CA ALA A 7 4.12 2.23 -5.79
C ALA A 7 4.83 1.47 -4.67
N GLN A 8 6.11 1.75 -4.40
CA GLN A 8 6.88 1.09 -3.33
C GLN A 8 6.32 1.33 -1.92
N PRO A 9 6.09 2.57 -1.46
CA PRO A 9 5.51 2.80 -0.13
C PRO A 9 4.09 2.23 -0.02
N THR A 10 3.30 2.29 -1.10
CA THR A 10 1.96 1.67 -1.14
C THR A 10 2.05 0.15 -1.00
N ARG A 11 3.00 -0.51 -1.68
CA ARG A 11 3.22 -1.97 -1.55
C ARG A 11 3.58 -2.34 -0.12
N LEU A 12 4.54 -1.64 0.48
CA LEU A 12 4.93 -1.86 1.86
C LEU A 12 3.74 -1.74 2.82
N ALA A 13 2.93 -0.70 2.66
CA ALA A 13 1.74 -0.49 3.48
C ALA A 13 0.68 -1.59 3.31
N LEU A 14 0.50 -2.11 2.09
CA LEU A 14 -0.53 -3.10 1.79
C LEU A 14 -0.09 -4.54 2.08
N THR A 15 1.19 -4.88 1.91
CA THR A 15 1.67 -6.27 1.99
C THR A 15 2.70 -6.52 3.10
N GLY A 16 3.19 -5.48 3.77
CA GLY A 16 4.21 -5.60 4.82
C GLY A 16 5.61 -5.93 4.31
N GLY A 17 5.85 -5.85 3.00
CA GLY A 17 7.14 -6.15 2.38
C GLY A 17 7.42 -5.29 1.14
N THR A 18 8.68 -5.23 0.72
CA THR A 18 9.13 -4.45 -0.46
C THR A 18 9.00 -5.21 -1.78
N VAL A 19 8.79 -6.53 -1.70
CA VAL A 19 8.46 -7.41 -2.82
C VAL A 19 6.99 -7.81 -2.69
N SER A 20 6.24 -7.61 -3.76
CA SER A 20 4.81 -7.93 -3.81
C SER A 20 4.44 -8.42 -5.21
N PRO A 21 3.30 -9.12 -5.35
CA PRO A 21 2.62 -9.26 -6.63
C PRO A 21 2.30 -7.89 -7.26
N PRO A 22 1.81 -7.84 -8.52
CA PRO A 22 1.33 -6.61 -9.16
C PRO A 22 0.35 -5.84 -8.26
N ILE A 23 0.56 -4.52 -8.12
CA ILE A 23 -0.16 -3.70 -7.13
C ILE A 23 -1.68 -3.71 -7.36
N PHE A 24 -2.11 -3.82 -8.62
CA PHE A 24 -3.53 -3.88 -8.95
C PHE A 24 -4.18 -5.21 -8.56
N GLU A 25 -3.44 -6.32 -8.59
CA GLU A 25 -3.92 -7.62 -8.10
C GLU A 25 -4.07 -7.60 -6.59
N VAL A 26 -3.09 -7.04 -5.89
CA VAL A 26 -3.16 -6.83 -4.43
C VAL A 26 -4.40 -6.01 -4.07
N LEU A 27 -4.63 -4.89 -4.76
CA LEU A 27 -5.80 -4.03 -4.52
C LEU A 27 -7.11 -4.74 -4.83
N ALA A 28 -7.18 -5.51 -5.92
CA ALA A 28 -8.37 -6.27 -6.28
C ALA A 28 -8.70 -7.36 -5.25
N LEU A 29 -7.67 -8.04 -4.73
CA LEU A 29 -7.81 -9.08 -3.71
C LEU A 29 -8.25 -8.51 -2.35
N LEU A 30 -7.66 -7.39 -1.93
CA LEU A 30 -7.99 -6.76 -0.64
C LEU A 30 -9.36 -6.06 -0.68
N GLY A 31 -9.72 -5.48 -1.82
CA GLY A 31 -10.85 -4.59 -1.94
C GLY A 31 -10.60 -3.23 -1.28
N ARG A 32 -11.49 -2.27 -1.58
CA ARG A 32 -11.33 -0.87 -1.17
C ARG A 32 -11.27 -0.66 0.36
N PRO A 33 -12.15 -1.27 1.18
CA PRO A 33 -12.17 -0.98 2.62
C PRO A 33 -10.86 -1.38 3.31
N GLU A 34 -10.37 -2.60 3.05
CA GLU A 34 -9.14 -3.11 3.65
C GLU A 34 -7.90 -2.36 3.16
N ALA A 35 -7.84 -2.03 1.87
CA ALA A 35 -6.75 -1.23 1.31
C ALA A 35 -6.64 0.14 2.00
N LEU A 36 -7.75 0.85 2.18
CA LEU A 36 -7.76 2.14 2.87
C LEU A 36 -7.41 2.00 4.36
N ALA A 37 -7.89 0.97 5.05
CA ALA A 37 -7.54 0.73 6.45
C ALA A 37 -6.03 0.48 6.64
N ARG A 38 -5.41 -0.30 5.75
CA ARG A 38 -3.95 -0.53 5.75
C ARG A 38 -3.16 0.74 5.49
N LEU A 39 -3.58 1.52 4.49
CA LEU A 39 -2.93 2.80 4.18
C LEU A 39 -3.06 3.80 5.34
N GLY A 40 -4.22 3.86 6.00
CA GLY A 40 -4.41 4.68 7.19
C GLY A 40 -3.44 4.32 8.31
N ARG A 41 -3.33 3.03 8.65
CA ARG A 41 -2.36 2.55 9.64
C ARG A 41 -0.91 2.90 9.28
N ALA A 42 -0.56 2.83 8.00
CA ALA A 42 0.78 3.19 7.55
C ALA A 42 1.06 4.69 7.71
N LEU A 43 0.07 5.55 7.45
CA LEU A 43 0.18 7.00 7.66
C LEU A 43 0.35 7.34 9.14
N ASP A 44 -0.39 6.69 10.04
CA ASP A 44 -0.27 6.89 11.48
C ASP A 44 1.10 6.47 12.03
N ALA A 45 1.80 5.56 11.35
CA ALA A 45 3.12 5.08 11.72
C ALA A 45 4.27 5.99 11.25
N VAL A 46 4.01 6.97 10.37
CA VAL A 46 5.05 7.92 9.91
C VAL A 46 5.25 9.01 10.97
N PRO A 47 6.46 9.14 11.55
CA PRO A 47 6.76 10.24 12.45
C PRO A 47 6.57 11.60 11.76
N ARG A 48 6.05 12.59 12.48
CA ARG A 48 5.83 13.95 11.95
C ARG A 48 7.13 14.73 11.83
#